data_AF-A0A0A7LD86-F1
#
_entry.id   AF-A0A0A7LD86-F1
#
_cell.length_a   1.000
_cell.length_b   1.000
_cell.length_c   1.000
_cell.angle_alpha   90.00
_cell.angle_beta   90.00
_cell.angle_gamma   90.00
#
_symmetry.space_group_name_H-M   'P 1'
#
loop_
_entity.id
_entity.type
_entity.pdbx_description
1 polymer ?
#
loop_
_entity_poly.entity_id
_entity_poly.type
_entity_poly.pdbx_seq_one_letter_code
_entity_poly.pdbx_strand_id
1 'polypeptide(L)'
;MVADKGYDAEYVHKMVRKYLDAEAVIPARTFRNGTRTRGVNRNRMKRELTEGTELKSTYGIRAIAETVNSMIKRVLGEVLAGRKEETRHAKARFRCIVTTSGLVWKCQVRGC
;
A
#
# COMPACT_ATOMS: atom_id res chain seq x y z
N MET A 1 8.31 -6.41 -2.77
CA MET A 1 7.57 -5.21 -3.25
C MET A 1 6.08 -5.47 -3.13
N VAL A 2 5.30 -4.53 -2.56
CA VAL A 2 3.83 -4.62 -2.48
C VAL A 2 3.23 -3.62 -3.48
N ALA A 3 2.33 -4.06 -4.37
CA ALA A 3 1.73 -3.19 -5.38
C ALA A 3 0.24 -3.43 -5.56
N ASP A 4 -0.43 -2.47 -6.23
CA ASP A 4 -1.88 -2.52 -6.41
C ASP A 4 -2.29 -3.62 -7.40
N LYS A 5 -3.52 -4.10 -7.28
CA LYS A 5 -4.16 -5.03 -8.23
C LYS A 5 -4.14 -4.52 -9.69
N GLY A 6 -4.02 -3.21 -9.88
CA GLY A 6 -3.76 -2.56 -11.17
C GLY A 6 -2.49 -3.05 -11.88
N TYR A 7 -1.45 -3.38 -11.11
CA TYR A 7 -0.14 -3.83 -11.58
C TYR A 7 -0.04 -5.36 -11.73
N ASP A 8 -1.15 -6.07 -11.59
CA ASP A 8 -1.22 -7.53 -11.77
C ASP A 8 -0.99 -7.91 -13.23
N ALA A 9 0.28 -8.11 -13.58
CA ALA A 9 0.71 -8.61 -14.87
C ALA A 9 1.95 -9.50 -14.72
N GLU A 10 2.01 -10.59 -15.48
CA GLU A 10 3.08 -11.58 -15.29
C GLU A 10 4.48 -11.01 -15.59
N TYR A 11 4.59 -10.10 -16.55
CA TYR A 11 5.85 -9.43 -16.84
C TYR A 11 6.37 -8.61 -15.65
N VAL A 12 5.48 -8.02 -14.85
CA VAL A 12 5.85 -7.25 -13.64
C VAL A 12 6.47 -8.17 -12.61
N HIS A 13 5.84 -9.31 -12.33
CA HIS A 13 6.41 -10.30 -11.40
C HIS A 13 7.77 -10.81 -11.89
N LYS A 14 7.92 -11.08 -13.20
CA LYS A 14 9.19 -11.51 -13.80
C LYS A 14 10.26 -10.42 -13.70
N MET A 15 9.93 -9.16 -13.97
CA MET A 15 10.85 -8.04 -13.88
C MET A 15 11.33 -7.82 -12.45
N VAL A 16 10.43 -7.78 -11.47
CA VAL A 16 10.81 -7.58 -10.06
C VAL A 16 11.72 -8.70 -9.60
N ARG A 17 11.41 -9.95 -9.94
CA ARG A 17 12.28 -11.08 -9.58
C ARG A 17 13.63 -11.07 -10.28
N LYS A 18 13.69 -10.61 -11.54
CA LYS A 18 14.93 -10.56 -12.32
C LYS A 18 15.84 -9.40 -11.92
N TYR A 19 15.29 -8.22 -11.68
CA TYR A 19 16.07 -6.98 -11.51
C TYR A 19 16.23 -6.55 -10.06
N LEU A 20 15.29 -6.90 -9.19
CA LEU A 20 15.28 -6.47 -7.79
C LEU A 20 15.55 -7.63 -6.82
N ASP A 21 15.76 -8.84 -7.33
CA ASP A 21 15.90 -10.09 -6.57
C ASP A 21 14.86 -10.23 -5.44
N ALA A 22 13.65 -9.73 -5.71
CA ALA A 22 12.61 -9.56 -4.72
C ALA A 22 11.30 -10.22 -5.18
N GLU A 23 10.44 -10.52 -4.21
CA GLU A 23 9.09 -11.02 -4.51
C GLU A 23 8.10 -9.85 -4.67
N ALA A 24 7.31 -9.91 -5.74
CA ALA A 24 6.22 -8.98 -5.99
C ALA A 24 4.91 -9.52 -5.41
N VAL A 25 4.46 -8.94 -4.29
CA VAL A 25 3.21 -9.25 -3.61
C VAL A 25 2.10 -8.39 -4.21
N ILE A 26 1.42 -8.95 -5.21
CA ILE A 26 0.36 -8.28 -5.95
C ILE A 26 -0.84 -9.24 -6.05
N PRO A 27 -2.03 -8.86 -5.59
CA PRO A 27 -3.20 -9.72 -5.66
C PRO A 27 -3.62 -9.89 -7.12
N ALA A 28 -3.93 -11.13 -7.48
CA ALA A 28 -4.41 -11.44 -8.80
C ALA A 28 -5.75 -10.73 -9.11
N ARG A 29 -5.88 -10.19 -10.31
CA ARG A 29 -7.09 -9.56 -10.80
C ARG A 29 -8.15 -10.62 -11.11
N THR A 30 -9.17 -10.70 -10.26
CA THR A 30 -10.40 -11.40 -10.61
C THR A 30 -11.16 -10.59 -11.66
N PHE A 31 -11.25 -11.11 -12.89
CA PHE A 31 -12.19 -10.60 -13.87
C PHE A 31 -13.60 -11.04 -13.47
N ARG A 32 -14.57 -10.13 -13.57
CA ARG A 32 -15.99 -10.37 -13.24
C ARG A 32 -16.59 -11.54 -14.05
N ASN A 33 -15.94 -11.92 -15.15
CA ASN A 33 -16.43 -12.87 -16.15
C ASN A 33 -15.83 -14.28 -16.00
N GLY A 34 -15.22 -14.60 -14.84
CA GLY A 34 -14.74 -15.96 -14.55
C GLY A 34 -13.55 -16.44 -15.40
N THR A 35 -12.93 -15.56 -16.20
CA THR A 35 -11.78 -15.92 -17.03
C THR A 35 -10.62 -16.39 -16.14
N ARG A 36 -10.17 -17.62 -16.37
CA ARG A 36 -9.08 -18.26 -15.62
C ARG A 36 -7.83 -17.37 -15.66
N THR A 37 -7.30 -17.02 -14.48
CA THR A 37 -6.06 -16.24 -14.38
C THR A 37 -4.94 -17.00 -15.09
N ARG A 38 -4.41 -16.41 -16.16
CA ARG A 38 -3.26 -16.98 -16.90
C ARG A 38 -1.97 -16.46 -16.29
N GLY A 39 -1.08 -17.39 -15.95
CA GLY A 39 0.27 -17.10 -15.50
C GLY A 39 0.68 -17.82 -14.22
N VAL A 40 1.91 -18.31 -14.17
CA VAL A 40 2.44 -19.12 -13.05
C VAL A 40 2.52 -18.27 -11.77
N ASN A 41 3.13 -17.09 -11.87
CA ASN A 41 3.28 -16.18 -10.73
C ASN A 41 1.93 -15.66 -10.23
N ARG A 42 1.01 -15.35 -11.15
CA ARG A 42 -0.32 -14.84 -10.79
C ARG A 42 -1.16 -15.90 -10.09
N ASN A 43 -1.08 -17.16 -10.54
CA ASN A 43 -1.75 -18.28 -9.86
C ASN A 43 -1.15 -18.58 -8.49
N ARG A 44 0.18 -18.50 -8.36
CA ARG A 44 0.86 -18.62 -7.05
C ARG A 44 0.39 -17.52 -6.09
N MET A 45 0.42 -16.26 -6.51
CA MET A 45 -0.04 -15.13 -5.67
C MET A 45 -1.53 -15.26 -5.31
N LYS A 46 -2.39 -15.68 -6.24
CA LYS A 46 -3.80 -15.92 -5.93
C LYS A 46 -3.97 -16.94 -4.81
N ARG A 47 -3.20 -18.03 -4.85
CA ARG A 47 -3.23 -19.07 -3.83
C ARG A 47 -2.71 -18.54 -2.49
N GLU A 48 -1.51 -17.98 -2.45
CA GLU A 48 -0.86 -17.52 -1.22
C GLU A 48 -1.59 -16.37 -0.52
N LEU A 49 -2.25 -15.46 -1.26
CA LEU A 49 -3.08 -14.41 -0.65
C LEU A 49 -4.45 -14.91 -0.18
N THR A 50 -4.96 -16.02 -0.72
CA THR A 50 -6.27 -16.60 -0.35
C THR A 50 -6.15 -17.50 0.88
N GLU A 51 -5.06 -18.27 0.98
CA GLU A 51 -4.82 -19.26 2.03
C GLU A 51 -4.45 -18.65 3.40
N GLY A 52 -4.47 -17.32 3.53
CA GLY A 52 -4.24 -16.65 4.82
C GLY A 52 -2.78 -16.67 5.28
N THR A 53 -1.83 -16.83 4.36
CA THR A 53 -0.39 -16.83 4.63
C THR A 53 0.10 -15.45 5.08
N GLU A 54 1.32 -15.38 5.62
CA GLU A 54 2.01 -14.14 6.03
C GLU A 54 1.94 -13.02 4.97
N LEU A 55 1.98 -13.38 3.68
CA LEU A 55 1.82 -12.47 2.55
C LEU A 55 0.51 -11.68 2.57
N LYS A 56 -0.60 -12.26 3.06
CA LYS A 56 -1.88 -11.57 3.22
C LYS A 56 -1.79 -10.49 4.30
N SER A 57 -1.13 -10.80 5.42
CA SER A 57 -0.88 -9.84 6.50
C SER A 57 0.01 -8.69 6.01
N THR A 58 1.09 -8.99 5.28
CA THR A 58 1.95 -7.98 4.66
C THR A 58 1.18 -7.11 3.66
N TYR A 59 0.30 -7.71 2.86
CA TYR A 59 -0.56 -6.96 1.95
C TYR A 59 -1.57 -6.08 2.70
N GLY A 60 -2.08 -6.51 3.86
CA GLY A 60 -2.98 -5.73 4.71
C GLY A 60 -2.36 -4.43 5.22
N ILE A 61 -1.05 -4.39 5.48
CA ILE A 61 -0.32 -3.18 5.90
C ILE A 61 -0.43 -2.07 4.84
N ARG A 62 -0.59 -2.42 3.56
CA ARG A 62 -0.81 -1.46 2.47
C ARG A 62 -2.07 -0.62 2.70
N ALA A 63 -3.17 -1.22 3.17
CA ALA A 63 -4.42 -0.49 3.41
C ALA A 63 -4.25 0.60 4.49
N ILE A 64 -3.43 0.30 5.50
CA ILE A 64 -3.05 1.27 6.54
C ILE A 64 -2.23 2.40 5.91
N ALA A 65 -1.21 2.06 5.11
CA ALA A 65 -0.36 3.04 4.43
C ALA A 65 -1.16 3.95 3.47
N GLU A 66 -2.12 3.40 2.71
CA GLU A 66 -3.00 4.19 1.82
C GLU A 66 -3.94 5.11 2.60
N THR A 67 -4.42 4.67 3.76
CA THR A 67 -5.24 5.49 4.66
C THR A 67 -4.42 6.65 5.21
N VAL A 68 -3.21 6.37 5.71
CA VAL A 68 -2.27 7.40 6.19
C VAL A 68 -1.95 8.39 5.07
N ASN A 69 -1.65 7.92 3.86
CA ASN A 69 -1.37 8.78 2.72
C ASN A 69 -2.57 9.65 2.34
N SER A 70 -3.79 9.09 2.37
CA SER A 70 -5.01 9.84 2.08
C SER A 70 -5.29 10.93 3.14
N MET A 71 -5.08 10.61 4.42
CA MET A 71 -5.20 11.61 5.48
C MET A 71 -4.15 12.70 5.34
N ILE A 72 -2.89 12.33 5.09
CA ILE A 72 -1.80 13.28 4.85
C ILE A 72 -2.15 14.22 3.70
N LYS A 73 -2.63 13.70 2.56
CA LYS A 73 -3.06 14.53 1.42
C LYS A 73 -4.19 15.51 1.78
N ARG A 74 -5.21 15.04 2.51
CA ARG A 74 -6.33 15.89 2.94
C ARG A 74 -5.89 16.99 3.89
N VAL A 75 -4.99 16.67 4.81
CA VAL A 75 -4.52 17.59 5.85
C VAL A 75 -3.44 18.55 5.32
N LEU A 76 -2.63 18.11 4.36
CA LEU A 76 -1.57 18.94 3.77
C LEU A 76 -2.12 20.10 2.93
N GLY A 77 -3.35 20.02 2.42
CA GLY A 77 -3.97 21.10 1.65
C GLY A 77 -3.99 22.43 2.43
N GLU A 78 -4.31 22.39 3.72
CA GLU A 78 -4.30 23.58 4.59
C GLU A 78 -2.86 24.05 4.92
N VAL A 79 -1.91 23.13 4.97
CA VAL A 79 -0.51 23.40 5.31
C VAL A 79 0.25 24.10 4.18
N LEU A 80 -0.12 23.82 2.93
CA LEU A 80 0.46 24.43 1.74
C LEU A 80 0.07 25.91 1.58
N ALA A 81 -0.91 26.42 2.34
CA ALA A 81 -1.33 27.82 2.30
C ALA A 81 -0.33 28.83 2.91
N GLY A 82 0.77 28.36 3.54
CA GLY A 82 1.81 29.25 4.08
C GLY A 82 2.48 30.10 3.00
N ARG A 83 2.95 31.32 3.31
CA ARG A 83 3.60 32.21 2.30
C ARG A 83 5.02 31.81 1.91
N LYS A 84 5.78 31.17 2.81
CA LYS A 84 7.19 30.78 2.59
C LYS A 84 7.34 29.25 2.49
N GLU A 85 8.18 28.79 1.56
CA GLU A 85 8.41 27.36 1.29
C GLU A 85 9.02 26.61 2.48
N GLU A 86 10.01 27.19 3.16
CA GLU A 86 10.62 26.64 4.38
C GLU A 86 9.56 26.32 5.45
N THR A 87 8.59 27.22 5.64
CA THR A 87 7.52 27.08 6.62
C THR A 87 6.51 26.02 6.18
N ARG A 88 6.24 25.90 4.88
CA ARG A 88 5.40 24.82 4.32
C ARG A 88 6.02 23.45 4.58
N HIS A 89 7.32 23.28 4.31
CA HIS A 89 8.01 22.01 4.54
C HIS A 89 8.06 21.62 6.02
N ALA A 90 8.36 22.57 6.91
CA ALA A 90 8.36 22.32 8.34
C ALA A 90 6.98 21.90 8.85
N LYS A 91 5.93 22.68 8.51
CA LYS A 91 4.54 22.36 8.89
C LYS A 91 4.08 21.03 8.31
N ALA A 92 4.45 20.72 7.07
CA ALA A 92 4.10 19.46 6.42
C ALA A 92 4.69 18.26 7.18
N ARG A 93 5.98 18.33 7.53
CA ARG A 93 6.68 17.29 8.30
C ARG A 93 6.05 17.08 9.67
N PHE A 94 5.86 18.15 10.45
CA PHE A 94 5.23 18.07 11.77
C PHE A 94 3.81 17.48 11.70
N ARG A 95 3.02 17.89 10.72
CA ARG A 95 1.65 17.41 10.55
C ARG A 95 1.61 15.92 10.21
N CYS A 96 2.47 15.45 9.30
CA CYS A 96 2.58 14.03 8.98
C CYS A 96 2.92 13.18 10.21
N ILE A 97 3.83 13.65 11.06
CA ILE A 97 4.19 12.98 12.32
C ILE A 97 2.96 12.90 13.24
N VAL A 98 2.29 14.03 13.50
CA VAL A 98 1.10 14.08 14.38
C VAL A 98 -0.01 13.14 13.89
N THR A 99 -0.29 13.12 12.59
CA THR A 99 -1.31 12.23 12.01
C THR A 99 -0.95 10.76 12.17
N THR A 100 0.33 10.41 12.02
CA THR A 100 0.81 9.03 12.18
C THR A 100 0.76 8.60 13.64
N SER A 101 1.25 9.41 14.57
CA SER A 101 1.23 9.13 16.01
C SER A 101 -0.19 9.01 16.56
N GLY A 102 -1.11 9.88 16.13
CA GLY A 102 -2.52 9.79 16.54
C GLY A 102 -3.24 8.55 16.03
N LEU A 103 -2.81 8.00 14.88
CA LEU A 103 -3.36 6.75 14.34
C LEU A 103 -2.85 5.52 15.10
N VAL A 104 -1.55 5.46 15.43
CA VAL A 104 -0.98 4.41 16.29
C VAL A 104 -1.68 4.41 17.65
N TRP A 105 -1.87 5.59 18.25
CA TRP A 105 -2.56 5.70 19.54
C TRP A 105 -4.03 5.25 19.47
N LYS A 106 -4.80 5.68 18.45
CA LYS A 106 -6.19 5.22 18.26
C LYS A 106 -6.29 3.72 18.00
N CYS A 107 -5.33 3.14 17.26
CA CYS A 107 -5.30 1.72 16.95
C CYS A 107 -4.91 0.87 18.17
N GLN A 108 -4.13 1.41 19.11
CA GLN A 108 -3.73 0.72 20.34
C GLN A 108 -4.76 0.86 21.47
N VAL A 109 -5.53 1.96 21.51
CA VAL A 109 -6.59 2.19 22.50
C VAL A 109 -7.93 1.54 22.10
N ARG A 110 -8.22 1.43 20.80
CA ARG A 110 -9.34 0.62 20.28
C ARG A 110 -8.79 -0.75 19.92
N GLY A 111 -8.65 -1.62 20.92
CA GLY A 111 -8.21 -3.00 20.73
C GLY A 111 -8.92 -3.64 19.54
N CYS A 112 -8.11 -4.16 18.62
CA CYS A 112 -8.52 -5.11 17.60
C CYS A 112 -8.40 -6.52 18.19
#